data_AF-A0A6L8M2U2-F1
#
_entry.id   AF-A0A6L8M2U2-F1
#
_cell.length_a   1.000
_cell.length_b   1.000
_cell.length_c   1.000
_cell.angle_alpha   90.00
_cell.angle_beta   90.00
_cell.angle_gamma   90.00
#
_symmetry.space_group_name_H-M   'P 1'
#
loop_
_entity.id
_entity.type
_entity.pdbx_description
1 polymer ?
#
loop_
_entity_poly.entity_id
_entity_poly.type
_entity_poly.pdbx_seq_one_letter_code
_entity_poly.pdbx_strand_id
1 'polypeptide(L)' 'MSRVTLANILLAKTSEEKEAAKKAHAEDLANRPSDSEIITSFLQNCTTGRGEPVLQRDEMAEFSDGHISIKKSHS' A
#
# COMPACT_ATOMS: atom_id res chain seq x y z
N MET A 1 -1.49 9.07 1.30
CA MET A 1 -1.51 9.85 2.57
C MET A 1 -2.80 9.54 3.33
N SER A 2 -2.72 9.00 4.55
CA SER A 2 -3.90 8.90 5.42
C SER A 2 -4.29 10.31 5.85
N ARG A 3 -5.47 10.77 5.41
CA ARG A 3 -5.97 12.12 5.73
C ARG A 3 -6.25 12.29 7.22
N VAL A 4 -6.44 11.18 7.94
CA VAL A 4 -6.76 11.15 9.37
C VAL A 4 -5.53 11.49 10.22
N THR A 5 -4.39 10.84 9.98
CA THR A 5 -3.16 11.08 10.77
C THR A 5 -2.59 12.48 10.51
N LEU A 6 -2.74 13.01 9.29
CA LEU A 6 -2.40 14.39 8.96
C LEU A 6 -3.31 15.41 9.68
N ALA A 7 -4.62 15.15 9.76
CA ALA A 7 -5.56 16.00 10.48
C ALA A 7 -5.24 16.07 11.98
N ASN A 8 -4.82 14.95 12.58
CA ASN A 8 -4.44 14.91 13.99
C ASN A 8 -3.20 15.79 14.29
N ILE A 9 -2.26 15.92 13.36
CA ILE A 9 -1.13 16.85 13.49
C ILE A 9 -1.61 18.31 13.47
N LEU A 10 -2.58 18.63 12.61
CA LEU A 10 -3.12 19.98 12.46
C LEU A 10 -4.01 20.39 13.65
N LEU A 11 -4.67 19.43 14.28
CA LEU A 11 -5.57 19.64 15.42
C LEU A 11 -4.86 19.62 16.78
N ALA A 12 -3.60 19.17 16.84
CA ALA A 12 -2.80 19.16 18.07
C ALA A 12 -2.56 20.58 18.60
N LYS A 13 -2.81 20.79 19.90
CA LYS A 13 -2.76 22.12 20.53
C LYS A 13 -1.49 22.33 21.33
N THR A 14 -0.85 21.24 21.76
CA THR A 14 0.42 21.28 22.48
C THR A 14 1.57 20.72 21.65
N SER A 15 2.80 21.11 22.00
CA SER A 15 4.01 20.59 21.34
C SER A 15 4.15 19.08 21.51
N GLU A 16 3.77 18.54 22.67
CA GLU A 16 3.83 17.11 22.97
C GLU A 16 2.82 16.30 22.14
N GLU A 17 1.58 16.78 22.03
CA GLU A 17 0.56 16.17 21.17
C GLU A 17 0.98 16.17 19.69
N LYS A 18 1.65 17.24 19.26
CA LYS A 18 2.11 17.39 17.87
C LYS A 18 3.21 16.38 17.55
N GLU A 19 4.16 16.14 18.45
CA GLU A 19 5.21 15.14 18.26
C GLU A 19 4.64 13.71 18.28
N ALA A 20 3.69 13.42 19.18
CA ALA A 20 3.00 12.13 19.20
C ALA A 20 2.22 11.89 17.88
N ALA A 21 1.50 12.90 17.39
CA ALA A 21 0.75 12.80 16.12
C ALA A 21 1.66 12.64 14.90
N LYS A 22 2.82 13.32 14.88
CA LYS A 22 3.84 13.13 13.82
C LYS A 22 4.41 11.72 13.84
N LYS A 23 4.72 11.18 15.01
CA LYS A 23 5.22 9.80 15.16
C LYS A 23 4.19 8.80 14.63
N ALA A 24 2.93 8.95 15.03
CA ALA A 24 1.84 8.11 14.52
C ALA A 24 1.66 8.22 13.00
N HIS A 25 1.81 9.42 12.42
CA HIS A 25 1.76 9.60 10.97
C HIS A 25 2.94 8.92 10.26
N ALA A 26 4.14 8.98 10.84
CA ALA A 26 5.32 8.31 10.28
C ALA A 26 5.17 6.78 10.32
N GLU A 27 4.66 6.23 11.42
CA GLU A 27 4.35 4.80 11.53
C GLU A 27 3.26 4.36 10.55
N ASP A 28 2.21 5.15 10.36
CA ASP A 28 1.14 4.92 9.39
C ASP A 28 1.65 4.98 7.93
N LEU A 29 2.60 5.87 7.64
CA LEU A 29 3.27 5.90 6.34
C LEU A 29 4.18 4.67 6.13
N ALA A 30 4.88 4.23 7.17
CA ALA A 30 5.77 3.06 7.10
C ALA A 30 5.00 1.74 6.95
N ASN A 31 3.82 1.63 7.56
CA ASN A 31 2.96 0.44 7.47
C ASN A 31 2.05 0.43 6.23
N ARG A 32 2.16 1.43 5.37
CA ARG A 32 1.34 1.53 4.17
C ARG A 32 1.83 0.50 3.14
N PRO A 33 0.96 -0.39 2.64
CA PRO A 33 1.34 -1.30 1.58
C PRO A 33 1.74 -0.48 0.35
N SER A 34 2.83 -0.91 -0.29
CA SER A 34 3.29 -0.41 -1.57
C SER A 34 2.22 -0.61 -2.65
N ASP A 35 2.30 0.18 -3.72
CA ASP A 35 1.39 0.03 -4.86
C ASP A 35 1.48 -1.41 -5.44
N SER A 36 2.68 -1.99 -5.45
CA SER A 36 2.91 -3.39 -5.82
C SER A 36 2.16 -4.37 -4.93
N GLU A 37 2.16 -4.20 -3.60
CA GLU A 37 1.41 -5.05 -2.68
C GLU A 37 -0.10 -4.91 -2.88
N ILE A 38 -0.60 -3.69 -3.03
CA ILE A 38 -2.02 -3.41 -3.26
C ILE A 38 -2.50 -4.07 -4.55
N ILE A 39 -1.76 -3.87 -5.65
CA ILE A 39 -2.11 -4.43 -6.96
C ILE A 39 -1.99 -5.96 -6.93
N THR A 40 -0.96 -6.50 -6.28
CA THR A 40 -0.81 -7.96 -6.12
C THR A 40 -2.00 -8.56 -5.38
N SER A 41 -2.39 -8.00 -4.23
CA SER A 41 -3.56 -8.47 -3.48
C SER A 41 -4.87 -8.35 -4.28
N PHE A 42 -5.01 -7.30 -5.09
CA PHE A 42 -6.17 -7.15 -5.97
C PHE A 42 -6.20 -8.25 -7.05
N LEU A 43 -5.09 -8.46 -7.75
CA LEU A 43 -5.00 -9.42 -8.85
C LEU A 43 -5.07 -10.88 -8.38
N GLN A 44 -4.64 -11.18 -7.15
CA GLN A 44 -4.83 -12.50 -6.53
C GLN A 44 -6.30 -12.91 -6.40
N ASN A 45 -7.22 -11.94 -6.31
CA ASN A 45 -8.65 -12.18 -6.23
C ASN A 45 -9.35 -12.12 -7.60
N CYS A 46 -8.58 -11.89 -8.67
CA CYS A 46 -9.12 -11.75 -10.02
C CYS A 46 -8.94 -13.04 -10.83
N THR A 47 -9.91 -13.32 -11.69
CA THR A 47 -9.85 -14.41 -12.67
C THR A 47 -10.05 -13.87 -14.08
N THR A 48 -9.50 -14.57 -15.07
CA THR A 48 -9.72 -14.28 -16.49
C THR A 48 -11.17 -14.62 -16.87
N GLY A 49 -11.61 -14.18 -18.06
CA GLY A 49 -12.92 -14.58 -18.58
C GLY A 49 -13.11 -16.10 -18.78
N ARG A 50 -12.04 -16.90 -18.62
CA ARG A 50 -12.06 -18.36 -18.63
C ARG A 50 -12.07 -18.98 -17.23
N GLY A 51 -12.07 -18.18 -16.17
CA GLY A 51 -12.07 -18.63 -14.78
C GLY A 51 -10.70 -18.98 -14.21
N GLU A 52 -9.61 -18.69 -14.93
CA GLU A 52 -8.24 -18.95 -14.46
C GLU A 52 -7.74 -17.77 -13.61
N PRO A 53 -6.95 -17.99 -12.55
CA PRO A 53 -6.36 -16.90 -11.77
C PRO A 53 -5.52 -15.96 -12.65
N VAL A 54 -5.65 -14.65 -12.45
CA VAL A 54 -4.82 -13.65 -13.15
C VAL A 54 -3.37 -13.70 -12.67
N LEU A 55 -3.15 -14.03 -11.40
CA LEU A 55 -1.85 -14.14 -10.79
C LEU A 55 -1.61 -15.59 -10.33
N GLN A 56 -0.45 -16.17 -10.68
CA GLN A 56 -0.04 -17.47 -10.15
C GLN A 56 0.47 -17.34 -8.71
N ARG A 57 0.56 -18.46 -8.00
CA ARG A 57 0.90 -18.50 -6.56
C ARG A 57 2.26 -17.88 -6.20
N ASP A 58 3.21 -17.92 -7.15
CA ASP A 58 4.59 -17.46 -6.95
C ASP A 58 4.87 -16.13 -7.68
N GLU A 59 3.82 -15.44 -8.10
CA GLU A 59 3.90 -14.18 -8.84
C GLU A 59 3.54 -12.99 -7.96
N MET A 60 4.00 -11.81 -8.38
CA MET A 60 3.63 -10.52 -7.82
C MET A 60 3.52 -9.49 -8.93
N ALA A 61 2.69 -8.47 -8.71
CA ALA A 61 2.56 -7.35 -9.61
C ALA A 61 3.48 -6.21 -9.17
N GLU A 62 4.24 -5.68 -10.11
CA GLU A 62 5.05 -4.48 -9.93
C GLU A 62 4.51 -3.36 -10.82
N PHE A 63 4.38 -2.17 -10.24
CA PHE A 63 3.99 -0.98 -10.99
C PHE A 63 5.20 -0.09 -11.23
N SER A 64 5.54 0.13 -12.50
CA SER A 64 6.63 1.00 -12.93
C SER A 64 6.23 1.76 -14.19
N ASP A 65 6.55 3.05 -14.24
CA ASP A 65 6.32 3.92 -15.39
C ASP A 65 4.88 3.90 -15.97
N GLY A 66 3.86 3.73 -15.11
CA GLY A 66 2.46 3.67 -15.54
C GLY A 66 2.00 2.29 -16.04
N HIS A 67 2.88 1.29 -16.02
CA HIS A 67 2.61 -0.07 -16.47
C HIS A 67 2.66 -1.06 -15.30
N ILE A 68 1.78 -2.06 -15.33
CA ILE A 68 1.79 -3.19 -14.40
C ILE A 68 2.50 -4.35 -15.09
N SER A 69 3.54 -4.88 -14.45
CA SER A 69 4.26 -6.07 -14.89
C SER A 69 4.12 -7.19 -13.84
N ILE A 70 4.05 -8.44 -14.29
CA ILE A 70 4.02 -9.60 -13.39
C ILE A 70 5.43 -10.18 -13.31
N LYS A 71 5.96 -10.31 -12.09
CA LYS A 71 7.29 -10.88 -11.80
C LYS A 71 7.16 -12.04 -10.83
N LYS A 72 8.17 -12.91 -10.78
CA LYS A 72 8.24 -13.94 -9.74
C LYS A 72 8.63 -13.30 -8.41
N SER A 73 8.02 -13.77 -7.32
CA SER A 73 8.23 -13.26 -5.96
C SER A 73 9.63 -13.56 -5.39
N HIS A 74 10.47 -14.30 -6.11
CA HIS A 74 11.80 -14.77 -5.68
C HIS A 74 12.92 -14.49 -6.70
N SER A 75 12.89 -13.35 -7.40
CA SER A 75 13.96 -12.95 -8.33
C SER A 75 14.74 -11.74 -7.84
#